data_AF-A0A2H5WDN4-F1
#
_entry.id   AF-A0A2H5WDN4-F1
#
_cell.length_a   1.000
_cell.length_b   1.000
_cell.length_c   1.000
_cell.angle_alpha   90.00
_cell.angle_beta   90.00
_cell.angle_gamma   90.00
#
_symmetry.space_group_name_H-M   'P 1'
#
loop_
_entity.id
_entity.type
_entity.pdbx_description
1 polymer ?
#
loop_
_entity_poly.entity_id
_entity_poly.type
_entity_poly.pdbx_seq_one_letter_code
_entity_poly.pdbx_strand_id
1 'polypeptide(L)' 'MSSHDLTVAVYGLIGLAGLGLELLAWSGRTRVPRLGDVLADVMRTRSGRVGVVAGWAWLGLHFFVR' A
#
# COMPACT_ATOMS: atom_id res chain seq x y z
N MET A 1 14.76 -0.31 24.83
CA MET A 1 13.99 -0.29 23.57
C MET A 1 13.30 -1.63 23.46
N SER A 2 11.98 -1.65 23.61
CA SER A 2 11.19 -2.87 23.54
C SER A 2 11.09 -3.35 22.09
N SER A 3 10.89 -4.64 21.86
CA SER A 3 10.59 -5.19 20.53
C SER A 3 9.38 -4.50 19.89
N HIS A 4 8.42 -4.05 20.72
CA HIS A 4 7.29 -3.24 20.27
C HIS A 4 7.75 -1.90 19.66
N ASP A 5 8.65 -1.17 20.32
CA ASP A 5 9.14 0.14 19.85
C ASP A 5 9.91 0.00 18.54
N LEU A 6 10.72 -1.06 18.41
CA LEU A 6 11.44 -1.37 17.18
C LEU A 6 10.48 -1.66 16.03
N THR A 7 9.42 -2.44 16.31
CA THR A 7 8.40 -2.80 15.32
C THR A 7 7.67 -1.54 14.84
N VAL A 8 7.27 -0.66 15.76
CA VAL A 8 6.62 0.62 15.43
C VAL A 8 7.55 1.50 14.59
N ALA A 9 8.83 1.62 14.97
CA ALA A 9 9.80 2.42 14.22
C ALA A 9 10.02 1.91 12.79
N VAL A 10 10.12 0.58 12.61
CA VAL A 10 10.29 -0.03 11.28
C VAL A 10 9.05 0.20 10.41
N TYR A 11 7.86 -0.06 10.94
CA TYR A 11 6.62 0.22 10.20
C TYR A 11 6.45 1.70 9.86
N GLY A 12 6.82 2.59 10.79
CA GLY A 12 6.85 4.04 10.55
C GLY A 12 7.81 4.42 9.42
N LEU A 13 9.03 3.86 9.42
CA LEU A 13 10.02 4.10 8.37
C LEU A 13 9.53 3.62 6.99
N ILE A 14 8.90 2.43 6.93
CA ILE A 14 8.31 1.90 5.70
C ILE A 14 7.21 2.84 5.18
N GLY A 15 6.34 3.33 6.06
CA GLY A 15 5.30 4.30 5.70
C GLY A 15 5.88 5.60 5.15
N LEU A 16 6.89 6.15 5.84
CA LEU A 16 7.60 7.37 5.40
C LEU A 16 8.31 7.19 4.05
N ALA A 17 8.94 6.03 3.84
CA ALA A 17 9.55 5.70 2.55
C ALA A 17 8.50 5.66 1.43
N GLY A 18 7.34 5.06 1.69
CA GLY A 18 6.22 5.06 0.75
C GLY A 18 5.72 6.46 0.40
N LEU A 19 5.57 7.33 1.40
CA LEU A 19 5.20 8.74 1.18
C LEU A 19 6.26 9.49 0.37
N GLY A 20 7.54 9.27 0.68
CA GLY A 20 8.65 9.86 -0.08
C GLY A 20 8.64 9.44 -1.55
N LEU A 21 8.36 8.16 -1.83
CA LEU A 21 8.22 7.65 -3.20
C LEU A 21 7.03 8.29 -3.93
N GLU A 22 5.88 8.47 -3.26
CA GLU A 22 4.71 9.10 -3.87
C GLU A 22 4.97 10.58 -4.20
N LEU A 23 5.57 11.33 -3.26
CA LEU A 23 5.99 12.71 -3.50
C LEU A 23 6.99 12.81 -4.66
N LEU A 24 7.91 11.85 -4.75
CA LEU A 24 8.88 11.78 -5.84
C LEU A 24 8.22 11.43 -7.18
N ALA A 25 7.21 10.55 -7.19
CA ALA A 25 6.40 10.23 -8.36
C ALA A 25 5.57 11.44 -8.83
N TRP A 26 5.19 12.33 -7.91
CA TRP A 26 4.48 13.57 -8.25
C TRP A 26 5.38 14.63 -8.90
N SER A 27 6.68 14.62 -8.60
CA SER A 27 7.64 15.59 -9.14
C SER A 27 7.81 15.56 -10.67
N GLY A 28 7.30 14.52 -11.36
CA GLY A 28 7.38 14.37 -12.82
C GLY A 28 8.79 14.13 -13.38
N ARG A 29 9.81 14.11 -12.50
CA ARG A 29 11.23 13.92 -12.84
C ARG A 29 11.71 12.49 -12.71
N THR A 30 10.86 11.57 -12.28
CA THR A 30 11.23 10.17 -12.02
C THR A 30 10.35 9.20 -12.81
N ARG A 31 10.88 7.99 -13.03
CA ARG A 31 10.14 6.88 -13.67
C ARG A 31 9.26 6.13 -12.67
N VAL A 32 9.16 6.59 -11.43
CA VAL A 32 8.37 5.95 -10.39
C VAL A 32 6.90 6.24 -10.70
N PRO A 33 6.06 5.23 -10.98
CA PRO A 33 4.63 5.45 -11.20
C PRO A 33 3.97 5.88 -9.90
N ARG A 34 2.94 6.71 -9.99
CA ARG A 34 2.17 7.11 -8.81
C ARG A 34 1.38 5.91 -8.31
N LEU A 35 1.09 5.90 -7.01
CA LEU A 35 0.26 4.85 -6.42
C LEU A 35 -1.08 4.70 -7.15
N GLY A 36 -1.68 5.82 -7.57
CA GLY A 36 -2.91 5.84 -8.36
C GLY A 36 -2.79 5.16 -9.72
N ASP A 37 -1.65 5.30 -10.41
CA ASP A 37 -1.41 4.67 -11.71
C ASP A 37 -1.28 3.15 -11.57
N VAL A 38 -0.56 2.70 -10.53
CA VAL A 38 -0.43 1.28 -10.21
C VAL A 38 -1.79 0.67 -9.86
N LEU A 39 -2.58 1.35 -9.04
CA LEU A 39 -3.92 0.87 -8.68
C LEU A 39 -4.85 0.84 -9.90
N ALA A 40 -4.80 1.84 -10.77
CA ALA A 40 -5.56 1.86 -12.01
C ALA A 40 -5.17 0.70 -12.94
N ASP A 41 -3.89 0.38 -13.04
CA ASP A 41 -3.41 -0.75 -13.84
C ASP A 41 -3.86 -2.10 -13.26
N VAL A 42 -3.79 -2.28 -11.94
CA VAL A 42 -4.33 -3.46 -11.26
C VAL A 42 -5.83 -3.61 -11.53
N MET A 43 -6.59 -2.51 -11.49
CA MET A 43 -8.03 -2.50 -11.77
C MET A 43 -8.37 -2.79 -13.23
N ARG A 44 -7.40 -2.70 -14.15
CA ARG A 44 -7.61 -2.93 -15.58
C ARG A 44 -7.83 -4.40 -15.92
N THR A 45 -7.32 -5.32 -15.10
CA THR A 45 -7.45 -6.77 -15.34
C THR A 45 -8.56 -7.40 -14.50
N ARG A 46 -9.24 -8.42 -15.04
CA ARG A 46 -10.26 -9.17 -14.29
C ARG A 46 -9.67 -9.82 -13.04
N SER A 47 -8.46 -10.38 -13.15
CA SER A 47 -7.74 -11.00 -12.04
C SER A 47 -7.36 -10.00 -10.96
N GLY A 48 -6.88 -8.81 -11.33
CA GLY A 48 -6.53 -7.76 -10.37
C GLY A 48 -7.74 -7.23 -9.60
N ARG A 49 -8.88 -7.03 -10.28
CA ARG A 49 -10.15 -6.66 -9.61
C ARG A 49 -10.60 -7.73 -8.61
N VAL A 50 -10.55 -9.00 -9.00
CA VAL A 50 -10.87 -10.13 -8.09
C VAL A 50 -9.91 -10.14 -6.90
N GLY A 51 -8.61 -9.94 -7.15
CA GLY A 51 -7.60 -9.87 -6.09
C GLY A 51 -7.89 -8.76 -5.08
N VAL A 52 -8.26 -7.56 -5.54
CA VAL A 52 -8.60 -6.45 -4.65
C VAL A 52 -9.88 -6.71 -3.86
N VAL A 53 -10.93 -7.23 -4.50
CA VAL A 53 -12.17 -7.60 -3.79
C VAL A 53 -11.92 -8.71 -2.76
N ALA A 54 -11.13 -9.72 -3.10
CA ALA A 54 -10.77 -10.80 -2.19
C ALA A 54 -9.92 -10.29 -1.01
N GLY A 55 -8.95 -9.40 -1.28
CA GLY A 55 -8.17 -8.74 -0.25
C GLY A 55 -9.06 -7.92 0.68
N TRP A 56 -10.03 -7.19 0.13
CA TRP A 56 -10.97 -6.42 0.94
C TRP A 56 -11.90 -7.29 1.76
N ALA A 57 -12.45 -8.36 1.17
CA ALA A 57 -13.29 -9.32 1.85
C ALA A 57 -12.52 -10.00 3.00
N TRP A 58 -11.25 -10.35 2.77
CA TRP A 58 -10.38 -10.91 3.79
C TRP A 58 -10.12 -9.92 4.93
N LEU A 59 -9.79 -8.65 4.63
CA LEU A 59 -9.60 -7.62 5.65
C LEU A 59 -10.89 -7.40 6.45
N GLY A 60 -12.03 -7.34 5.77
CA GLY A 60 -13.34 -7.24 6.39
C GLY A 60 -13.60 -8.39 7.36
N LEU A 61 -13.46 -9.63 6.90
CA LEU A 61 -13.61 -10.81 7.77
C LEU A 61 -12.60 -10.80 8.93
N HIS A 62 -11.36 -10.37 8.71
CA HIS A 62 -10.34 -10.35 9.75
C HIS A 62 -10.63 -9.33 10.86
N PHE A 63 -11.12 -8.14 10.51
CA PHE A 63 -11.37 -7.06 11.48
C PHE A 63 -12.79 -7.04 12.04
N PHE A 64 -13.81 -7.46 11.29
CA PHE A 64 -15.21 -7.42 11.73
C PHE A 64 -15.66 -8.69 12.48
N VAL A 65 -14.91 -9.79 12.43
CA VAL A 65 -15.21 -11.03 13.17
C VAL A 65 -14.52 -11.07 14.55
N ARG A 66 -14.06 -9.92 15.05
CA ARG A 66 -13.57 -9.75 16.42
C ARG A 66 -14.64 -9.07 17.28
#